data_AF-A0A1H7TTA8-F1
#
_entry.id   AF-A0A1H7TTA8-F1
#
_cell.length_a   1.000
_cell.length_b   1.000
_cell.length_c   1.000
_cell.angle_alpha   90.00
_cell.angle_beta   90.00
_cell.angle_gamma   90.00
#
_symmetry.space_group_name_H-M   'P 1'
#
loop_
_entity.id
_entity.type
_entity.pdbx_description
1 polymer ?
#
loop_
_entity_poly.entity_id
_entity_poly.type
_entity_poly.pdbx_seq_one_letter_code
_entity_poly.pdbx_strand_id
1 'polypeptide(L)'
;MPRPYPLALAVVALGLMAGCTQFPELDAQIAEQDRNATYPDLIPVEDITSGIPPKTITPQTGEDLDLRAEALRSRADRLRGDVIDEDTRRRMQTGIDS
;
A
#
# COMPACT_ATOMS: atom_id res chain seq x y z
N MET A 1 -1.11 21.10 -31.12
CA MET A 1 -1.43 20.45 -29.83
C MET A 1 -1.28 18.95 -30.01
N PRO A 2 -0.22 18.32 -29.48
CA PRO A 2 -0.03 16.87 -29.63
C PRO A 2 -1.12 16.14 -28.84
N ARG A 3 -1.88 15.31 -29.55
CA ARG A 3 -2.93 14.46 -28.99
C ARG A 3 -2.32 13.53 -27.92
N PRO A 4 -2.87 13.43 -26.69
CA PRO A 4 -2.33 12.60 -25.60
C PRO A 4 -2.65 11.09 -25.76
N TYR A 5 -3.44 10.72 -26.77
CA TYR A 5 -3.81 9.34 -27.09
C TYR A 5 -2.66 8.33 -27.26
N PRO A 6 -1.51 8.64 -27.91
CA PRO A 6 -0.44 7.66 -28.07
C PRO A 6 0.27 7.38 -26.75
N LEU A 7 0.30 8.34 -25.82
CA LEU A 7 0.91 8.17 -24.50
C LEU A 7 0.04 7.28 -23.61
N ALA A 8 -1.28 7.50 -23.62
CA ALA A 8 -2.23 6.62 -22.92
C ALA A 8 -2.18 5.18 -23.44
N LEU A 9 -2.10 5.01 -24.77
CA LEU A 9 -2.04 3.68 -25.39
C LEU A 9 -0.73 2.95 -25.08
N ALA A 10 0.40 3.67 -25.00
CA ALA A 10 1.68 3.12 -24.58
C ALA A 10 1.65 2.63 -23.11
N VAL A 11 1.05 3.39 -22.20
CA VAL A 11 0.91 3.01 -20.78
C VAL A 11 0.06 1.75 -20.62
N VAL A 12 -1.05 1.63 -21.36
CA VAL A 12 -1.89 0.42 -21.36
C VAL A 12 -1.13 -0.80 -21.87
N ALA A 13 -0.37 -0.64 -22.96
CA ALA A 13 0.44 -1.73 -23.52
C ALA A 13 1.54 -2.21 -22.56
N LEU A 14 2.20 -1.29 -21.86
CA LEU A 14 3.20 -1.60 -20.82
C LEU A 14 2.58 -2.32 -19.61
N GLY A 15 1.37 -1.92 -19.19
CA GLY A 15 0.64 -2.59 -18.10
C GLY A 15 0.23 -4.03 -18.44
N LEU A 16 -0.15 -4.29 -19.70
CA LEU A 16 -0.50 -5.63 -20.17
C LEU A 16 0.71 -6.58 -20.19
N MET A 17 1.93 -6.08 -20.49
CA MET A 17 3.16 -6.89 -20.40
C MET A 17 3.58 -7.20 -18.95
N ALA A 18 3.31 -6.30 -17.99
CA ALA A 18 3.69 -6.49 -16.59
C ALA A 18 2.89 -7.62 -15.89
N GLY A 19 1.75 -8.04 -16.46
CA GLY A 19 0.96 -9.17 -15.97
C GLY A 19 1.40 -10.54 -16.50
N CYS A 20 2.33 -10.60 -17.46
CA CYS A 20 2.82 -11.85 -18.05
C CYS A 20 3.93 -12.52 -17.23
N THR A 21 3.98 -12.29 -15.91
CA THR A 21 4.88 -13.05 -15.03
C THR A 21 4.26 -14.40 -14.74
N GLN A 22 5.08 -15.44 -14.69
CA GLN A 22 4.65 -16.80 -14.34
C GLN A 22 3.96 -16.78 -12.96
N PHE A 23 2.63 -16.87 -12.96
CA PHE A 23 1.87 -17.12 -11.74
C PHE A 23 2.33 -18.49 -11.23
N PRO A 24 2.76 -18.60 -9.96
CA PRO A 24 3.08 -19.91 -9.42
C PRO A 24 1.80 -20.75 -9.48
N GLU A 25 1.85 -21.90 -10.15
CA GLU A 25 0.75 -22.87 -10.17
C GLU A 25 0.50 -23.33 -8.73
N LEU A 26 -0.40 -22.63 -8.06
CA LEU A 26 -0.94 -23.03 -6.77
C LEU A 26 -2.06 -24.05 -7.01
N ASP A 27 -1.73 -25.11 -7.73
CA ASP A 27 -2.57 -26.32 -7.89
C ASP A 27 -2.49 -27.19 -6.62
N ALA A 28 -2.43 -26.53 -5.46
CA ALA A 28 -2.50 -27.17 -4.16
C ALA A 28 -3.94 -27.62 -3.92
N GLN A 29 -4.37 -28.67 -4.62
CA GLN A 29 -5.40 -29.52 -4.08
C GLN A 29 -4.86 -30.02 -2.74
N ILE A 30 -5.38 -29.45 -1.66
CA ILE A 30 -5.13 -29.94 -0.31
C ILE A 30 -5.40 -31.45 -0.37
N ALA A 31 -4.38 -32.26 -0.12
CA ALA A 31 -4.54 -33.71 -0.15
C ALA A 31 -5.65 -34.10 0.83
N GLU A 32 -6.40 -35.17 0.56
CA GLU A 32 -7.48 -35.59 1.47
C GLU A 32 -6.97 -35.84 2.90
N GLN A 33 -5.70 -36.21 3.02
CA GLN A 33 -4.98 -36.38 4.27
C GLN A 33 -4.75 -35.04 5.01
N ASP A 34 -4.50 -33.96 4.27
CA ASP A 34 -4.28 -32.61 4.81
C ASP A 34 -5.61 -31.92 5.19
N ARG A 35 -6.71 -32.25 4.50
CA ARG A 35 -8.06 -31.74 4.84
C ARG A 35 -8.53 -32.20 6.21
N ASN A 36 -8.15 -33.42 6.58
CA ASN A 36 -8.48 -34.03 7.86
C ASN A 36 -7.30 -33.99 8.84
N ALA A 37 -6.22 -33.27 8.51
CA ALA A 37 -5.09 -33.12 9.39
C ALA A 37 -5.51 -32.42 10.68
N THR A 38 -4.91 -32.82 11.79
CA THR A 38 -5.12 -32.15 13.07
C THR A 38 -4.56 -30.73 12.99
N TYR A 39 -5.28 -29.79 13.58
CA TYR A 39 -4.81 -28.41 13.68
C TYR A 39 -3.47 -28.38 14.42
N PRO A 40 -2.48 -27.57 13.98
CA PRO A 40 -1.19 -27.52 14.66
C PRO A 40 -1.32 -27.01 16.09
N ASP A 41 -0.47 -27.52 16.97
CA ASP A 41 -0.40 -27.03 18.33
C ASP A 41 0.06 -25.57 18.35
N LEU A 42 -0.64 -24.75 19.12
CA LEU A 42 -0.28 -23.36 19.31
C LEU A 42 0.91 -23.28 20.27
N ILE A 43 1.98 -22.63 19.83
CA ILE A 43 3.11 -22.31 20.68
C ILE A 43 2.97 -20.88 21.25
N PRO A 44 3.52 -20.61 22.45
CA PRO A 44 3.64 -19.26 22.99
C PRO A 44 4.30 -18.28 22.01
N VAL A 45 3.87 -17.02 22.04
CA VAL A 45 4.43 -15.95 21.18
C VAL A 45 5.91 -15.71 21.49
N GLU A 46 6.30 -15.91 22.75
CA GLU A 46 7.65 -15.76 23.25
C GLU A 46 8.60 -16.74 22.53
N ASP A 47 8.13 -17.95 22.22
CA ASP A 47 8.93 -18.97 21.51
C ASP A 47 9.18 -18.55 20.06
N ILE A 48 8.21 -17.91 19.41
CA ILE A 48 8.34 -17.36 18.05
C ILE A 48 9.30 -16.16 18.04
N THR A 49 9.20 -15.30 19.04
CA THR A 49 9.97 -14.05 19.10
C THR A 49 11.38 -14.21 19.66
N SER A 50 11.67 -15.32 20.35
CA SER A 50 12.98 -15.64 20.93
C SER A 50 14.15 -15.62 19.93
N GLY A 51 13.88 -15.98 18.66
CA GLY A 51 14.88 -15.96 17.59
C GLY A 51 15.03 -14.61 16.89
N ILE A 52 14.23 -13.62 17.25
CA ILE A 52 14.25 -12.30 16.62
C ILE A 52 15.26 -11.43 17.37
N PRO A 53 16.33 -10.92 16.70
CA PRO A 53 17.26 -10.02 17.36
C PRO A 53 16.52 -8.77 17.85
N PRO A 54 16.84 -8.26 19.04
CA PRO A 54 16.18 -7.08 19.57
C PRO A 54 16.38 -5.90 18.60
N LYS A 55 15.30 -5.15 18.36
CA LYS A 55 15.40 -3.92 17.58
C LYS A 55 16.37 -2.97 18.28
N THR A 56 17.50 -2.73 17.64
CA THR A 56 18.53 -1.85 18.19
C THR A 56 18.22 -0.41 17.78
N ILE A 57 17.94 0.45 18.76
CA ILE A 57 17.89 1.90 18.54
C ILE A 57 19.34 2.37 18.47
N THR A 58 19.73 2.88 17.31
CA THR A 58 21.04 3.51 17.11
C THR A 58 20.93 5.02 17.33
N PRO A 59 22.04 5.74 17.57
CA PRO A 59 22.03 7.20 17.58
C PRO A 59 21.38 7.82 16.34
N GLN A 60 21.57 7.19 15.17
CA GLN A 60 20.99 7.61 13.88
C GLN A 60 19.48 7.43 13.81
N THR A 61 18.89 6.56 14.64
CA THR A 61 17.44 6.32 14.65
C THR A 61 16.66 7.59 14.99
N GLY A 62 17.20 8.45 15.87
CA GLY A 62 16.59 9.73 16.21
C GLY A 62 16.58 10.69 15.02
N GLU A 63 17.74 10.88 14.40
CA GLU A 63 17.92 11.76 13.23
C GLU A 63 17.01 11.34 12.06
N ASP A 64 16.92 10.03 11.77
CA ASP A 64 16.04 9.49 10.73
C ASP A 64 14.56 9.77 11.01
N LEU A 65 14.14 9.70 12.27
CA LEU A 65 12.76 9.99 12.67
C LEU A 65 12.44 11.49 12.58
N ASP A 66 13.38 12.35 12.96
CA ASP A 66 13.23 13.80 12.86
C ASP A 66 13.09 14.25 11.41
N LEU A 67 13.95 13.74 10.51
CA LEU A 67 13.88 14.00 9.08
C LEU A 67 12.53 13.57 8.48
N ARG A 68 12.04 12.39 8.87
CA ARG A 68 10.71 11.91 8.45
C ARG A 68 9.59 12.80 8.98
N ALA A 69 9.65 13.20 10.23
CA ALA A 69 8.65 14.08 10.84
C ALA A 69 8.60 15.43 10.12
N GLU A 70 9.73 16.01 9.77
CA GLU A 70 9.81 17.26 9.00
C GLU A 70 9.23 17.11 7.59
N ALA A 71 9.58 16.04 6.87
CA ALA A 71 9.01 15.76 5.55
C ALA A 71 7.47 15.61 5.60
N LEU A 72 6.95 14.96 6.64
CA LEU A 72 5.50 14.81 6.85
C LEU A 72 4.82 16.15 7.14
N ARG A 73 5.41 17.01 8.00
CA ARG A 73 4.89 18.35 8.29
C ARG A 73 4.84 19.20 7.01
N SER A 74 5.93 19.22 6.24
CA SER A 74 6.01 19.88 4.93
C SER A 74 4.93 19.41 3.97
N ARG A 75 4.67 18.09 3.90
CA ARG A 75 3.58 17.55 3.09
C ARG A 75 2.21 18.02 3.59
N ALA A 76 1.99 18.02 4.91
CA ALA A 76 0.74 18.47 5.50
C ALA A 76 0.50 19.98 5.29
N ASP A 77 1.55 20.81 5.28
CA ASP A 77 1.45 22.23 4.91
C ASP A 77 0.95 22.40 3.48
N ARG A 78 1.48 21.60 2.53
CA ARG A 78 0.99 21.63 1.14
C ARG A 78 -0.45 21.16 0.99
N LEU A 79 -0.87 20.18 1.80
CA LEU A 79 -2.22 19.61 1.76
C LEU A 79 -3.27 20.45 2.50
N ARG A 80 -2.86 21.42 3.32
CA ARG A 80 -3.76 22.28 4.10
C ARG A 80 -4.54 23.30 3.25
N GLY A 81 -4.21 23.43 1.96
CA GLY A 81 -5.00 24.21 1.02
C GLY A 81 -6.37 23.57 0.72
N ASP A 82 -7.25 24.36 0.12
CA ASP A 82 -8.59 23.90 -0.24
C ASP A 82 -8.49 22.90 -1.41
N VAL A 83 -8.71 21.61 -1.13
CA VAL A 83 -8.62 20.52 -2.12
C VAL A 83 -9.79 20.59 -3.11
N ILE A 84 -10.86 21.28 -2.73
CA ILE A 84 -12.08 21.44 -3.53
C ILE A 84 -12.08 22.83 -4.12
N ASP A 85 -12.02 22.91 -5.45
CA ASP A 85 -12.18 24.17 -6.17
C ASP A 85 -13.60 24.73 -5.99
N GLU A 86 -13.73 26.04 -6.19
CA GLU A 86 -15.00 26.75 -5.93
C GLU A 86 -16.15 26.29 -6.83
N ASP A 87 -15.88 25.73 -8.01
CA ASP A 87 -16.91 25.16 -8.87
C ASP A 87 -17.41 23.83 -8.33
N THR A 88 -16.49 22.94 -7.94
CA THR A 88 -16.82 21.68 -7.29
C THR A 88 -17.59 21.90 -5.98
N ARG A 89 -17.21 22.91 -5.18
CA ARG A 89 -17.92 23.27 -3.94
C ARG A 89 -19.37 23.69 -4.20
N ARG A 90 -19.59 24.55 -5.19
CA ARG A 90 -20.95 25.00 -5.57
C ARG A 90 -21.82 23.83 -6.03
N ARG A 91 -21.27 22.90 -6.82
CA ARG A 91 -22.00 21.68 -7.23
C ARG A 91 -22.42 20.81 -6.06
N MET A 92 -21.55 20.65 -5.06
CA MET A 92 -21.88 19.89 -3.84
C MET A 92 -23.00 20.56 -3.03
N GLN A 93 -22.94 21.88 -2.85
CA GLN A 93 -23.99 22.64 -2.15
C GLN A 93 -25.35 22.51 -2.83
N THR A 94 -25.39 22.68 -4.16
CA THR A 94 -26.62 22.51 -4.94
C THR A 94 -27.22 21.12 -4.79
N GLY A 95 -26.40 20.06 -4.71
CA GLY A 95 -26.89 18.70 -4.50
C GLY A 95 -27.40 18.39 -3.09
N ILE A 96 -27.09 19.22 -2.09
CA ILE A 96 -27.58 19.09 -0.70
C ILE A 96 -28.91 19.85 -0.53
N ASP A 97 -29.07 20.98 -1.23
CA ASP A 97 -30.26 21.85 -1.12
C ASP A 97 -31.44 21.40 -2.03
N SER A 98 -31.26 20.33 -2.82
CA SER A 98 -32.24 19.75 -3.74
C SER A 98 -32.86 18.46 -3.19
#